data_AF-A0A970L7A4-F1
#
_entry.id   AF-A0A970L7A4-F1
#
_cell.length_a   1.000
_cell.length_b   1.000
_cell.length_c   1.000
_cell.angle_alpha   90.00
_cell.angle_beta   90.00
_cell.angle_gamma   90.00
#
_symmetry.space_group_name_H-M   'P 1'
#
loop_
_entity.id
_entity.type
_entity.pdbx_description
1 polymer ?
#
loop_
_entity_poly.entity_id
_entity_poly.type
_entity_poly.pdbx_seq_one_letter_code
_entity_poly.pdbx_strand_id
1 'polypeptide(L)'
;MKSKIHLFGVKIQNLLGLKFLVMASAMIFIASCTNTKLIADNEKMMRGDWTITDVSIDGISSSHVNITVFDQARTDCFEGSTWHLVQNNATGNYTLNGGANCPNETTKIKWFMTENNGQFYFHFKKIYEGERPKNVVDGYQMRVTSNTGSSFILEQELNFEGKPISVYYTFNKN
;
A
#
# COMPACT_ATOMS: atom_id res chain seq x y z
N MET A 1 -31.54 34.97 71.65
CA MET A 1 -30.48 35.44 70.74
C MET A 1 -30.71 34.77 69.37
N LYS A 2 -30.71 35.55 68.29
CA LYS A 2 -31.09 35.17 66.93
C LYS A 2 -30.20 34.05 66.36
N SER A 3 -30.76 33.12 65.60
CA SER A 3 -30.36 32.93 64.19
C SER A 3 -31.37 32.07 63.43
N LYS A 4 -31.70 32.55 62.23
CA LYS A 4 -32.65 32.01 61.26
C LYS A 4 -31.82 31.68 60.03
N ILE A 5 -31.84 30.44 59.54
CA ILE A 5 -31.41 30.13 58.17
C ILE A 5 -32.44 29.18 57.56
N HIS A 6 -33.36 29.77 56.80
CA HIS A 6 -33.99 29.09 55.68
C HIS A 6 -32.96 29.06 54.55
N LEU A 7 -32.82 27.97 53.80
CA LEU A 7 -32.80 28.06 52.34
C LEU A 7 -33.01 26.69 51.65
N PHE A 8 -34.12 26.60 50.91
CA PHE A 8 -34.35 25.96 49.60
C PHE A 8 -33.97 24.46 49.46
N GLY A 9 -34.89 23.52 49.24
CA GLY A 9 -35.98 23.60 48.26
C GLY A 9 -35.46 23.39 46.85
N VAL A 10 -34.84 22.24 46.54
CA VAL A 10 -34.53 21.85 45.16
C VAL A 10 -35.54 20.81 44.71
N LYS A 11 -36.41 21.25 43.80
CA LYS A 11 -37.47 20.48 43.15
C LYS A 11 -36.90 19.28 42.39
N ILE A 12 -37.49 18.12 42.66
CA ILE A 12 -37.44 16.89 41.84
C ILE A 12 -38.21 17.16 40.53
N GLN A 13 -37.65 17.92 39.58
CA GLN A 13 -38.29 18.11 38.26
C GLN A 13 -37.35 17.99 37.05
N ASN A 14 -36.03 17.80 37.24
CA ASN A 14 -35.08 17.81 36.12
C ASN A 14 -34.42 16.44 35.82
N LEU A 15 -35.01 15.33 36.26
CA LEU A 15 -34.44 13.98 36.01
C LEU A 15 -34.95 13.32 34.71
N LEU A 16 -35.91 13.92 34.00
CA LEU A 16 -36.43 13.40 32.73
C LEU A 16 -35.67 13.95 31.50
N GLY A 17 -35.14 15.18 31.55
CA GLY A 17 -34.43 15.79 30.41
C GLY A 17 -33.02 15.25 30.18
N LEU A 18 -32.36 14.76 31.24
CA LEU A 18 -30.97 14.28 31.14
C LEU A 18 -30.86 12.88 30.53
N LYS A 19 -31.92 12.06 30.58
CA LYS A 19 -31.93 10.74 29.96
C LYS A 19 -32.09 10.80 28.43
N PHE A 20 -32.75 11.83 27.92
CA PHE A 20 -32.91 12.04 26.47
C PHE A 20 -31.65 12.59 25.80
N LEU A 21 -30.82 13.37 26.53
CA LEU A 21 -29.57 13.91 25.97
C LEU A 21 -28.45 12.86 25.90
N VAL A 22 -28.46 11.86 26.79
CA VAL A 22 -27.43 10.80 26.81
C VAL A 22 -27.69 9.72 25.75
N MET A 23 -28.93 9.57 25.29
CA MET A 23 -29.31 8.54 24.29
C MET A 23 -29.05 8.94 22.83
N ALA A 24 -28.71 10.22 22.57
CA ALA A 24 -28.45 10.70 21.21
C ALA A 24 -26.97 10.62 20.77
N SER A 25 -26.02 10.26 21.66
CA SER A 25 -24.59 10.25 21.33
C SER A 25 -24.01 8.88 20.91
N ALA A 26 -24.82 7.83 20.87
CA ALA A 26 -24.33 6.45 20.67
C ALA A 26 -24.33 5.93 19.21
N MET A 27 -24.58 6.78 18.20
CA MET A 27 -24.76 6.35 16.81
C MET A 27 -23.67 6.79 15.81
N ILE A 28 -22.43 7.01 16.25
CA ILE A 28 -21.34 7.36 15.31
C ILE A 28 -20.09 6.50 15.58
N PHE A 29 -20.18 5.17 15.47
CA PHE A 29 -18.99 4.30 15.44
C PHE A 29 -19.19 3.03 14.61
N ILE A 30 -19.68 3.14 13.37
CA ILE A 30 -19.73 1.98 12.46
C ILE A 30 -19.44 2.39 11.01
N ALA A 31 -18.16 2.57 10.69
CA ALA A 31 -17.66 2.49 9.31
C ALA A 31 -16.11 2.48 9.28
N SER A 32 -15.44 1.37 9.61
CA SER A 32 -14.02 1.23 9.25
C SER A 32 -13.52 -0.20 9.00
N CYS A 33 -14.41 -1.15 8.67
CA CYS A 33 -14.02 -2.54 8.39
C CYS A 33 -14.21 -3.00 6.93
N THR A 34 -14.58 -2.11 5.99
CA THR A 34 -14.85 -2.49 4.59
C THR A 34 -13.59 -2.70 3.75
N ASN A 35 -12.51 -2.01 4.08
CA ASN A 35 -11.35 -1.92 3.19
C ASN A 35 -10.42 -3.14 3.31
N THR A 36 -10.40 -3.82 4.47
CA THR A 36 -9.59 -5.03 4.67
C THR A 36 -9.98 -6.18 3.74
N LYS A 37 -11.27 -6.34 3.46
CA LYS A 37 -11.75 -7.34 2.49
C LYS A 37 -11.31 -7.00 1.07
N LEU A 38 -11.45 -5.75 0.65
CA LEU A 38 -11.07 -5.30 -0.69
C LEU A 38 -9.56 -5.41 -0.94
N ILE A 39 -8.75 -5.14 0.08
CA ILE A 39 -7.30 -5.38 0.07
C ILE A 39 -7.03 -6.87 -0.15
N ALA A 40 -7.64 -7.75 0.66
CA ALA A 40 -7.43 -9.19 0.56
C ALA A 40 -7.87 -9.78 -0.79
N ASP A 41 -8.95 -9.25 -1.37
CA ASP A 41 -9.42 -9.63 -2.70
C ASP A 41 -8.43 -9.20 -3.80
N ASN A 42 -7.86 -7.99 -3.71
CA ASN A 42 -6.81 -7.52 -4.63
C ASN A 42 -5.53 -8.35 -4.51
N GLU A 43 -5.07 -8.62 -3.28
CA GLU A 43 -3.90 -9.47 -3.05
C GLU A 43 -4.10 -10.88 -3.62
N LYS A 44 -5.33 -11.42 -3.53
CA LYS A 44 -5.67 -12.72 -4.10
C LYS A 44 -5.59 -12.71 -5.63
N MET A 45 -5.99 -11.61 -6.27
CA MET A 45 -5.86 -11.43 -7.72
C MET A 45 -4.38 -11.34 -8.16
N MET A 46 -3.55 -10.68 -7.36
CA MET A 46 -2.10 -10.53 -7.62
C MET A 46 -1.27 -11.77 -7.30
N ARG A 47 -1.83 -12.78 -6.64
CA ARG A 47 -1.12 -14.05 -6.39
C ARG A 47 -0.82 -14.77 -7.71
N GLY A 48 0.42 -15.26 -7.84
CA GLY A 48 0.84 -16.14 -8.94
C GLY A 48 2.23 -15.78 -9.46
N ASP A 49 2.51 -16.34 -10.62
CA ASP A 49 3.71 -16.09 -11.41
C ASP A 49 3.41 -15.04 -12.47
N TRP A 50 4.31 -14.09 -12.62
CA TRP A 50 4.14 -12.92 -13.47
C TRP A 50 5.42 -12.62 -14.24
N THR A 51 5.24 -11.97 -15.38
CA THR A 51 6.31 -11.35 -16.14
C THR A 51 5.99 -9.86 -16.30
N ILE A 52 6.97 -8.99 -16.07
CA ILE A 52 6.85 -7.59 -16.47
C ILE A 52 7.04 -7.53 -17.98
N THR A 53 6.00 -7.19 -18.72
CA THR A 53 6.04 -7.18 -20.19
C THR A 53 6.28 -5.80 -20.78
N ASP A 54 6.15 -4.74 -19.98
CA ASP A 54 6.40 -3.36 -20.38
C ASP A 54 6.83 -2.53 -19.17
N VAL A 55 7.80 -1.64 -19.41
CA VAL A 55 8.19 -0.58 -18.47
C VAL A 55 8.14 0.75 -19.21
N SER A 56 7.22 1.62 -18.83
CA SER A 56 7.03 2.94 -19.46
C SER A 56 7.24 4.08 -18.46
N ILE A 57 7.68 5.23 -18.97
CA ILE A 57 7.99 6.41 -18.15
C ILE A 57 7.20 7.60 -18.69
N ASP A 58 6.53 8.32 -17.78
CA ASP A 58 5.86 9.59 -18.05
C ASP A 58 6.54 10.74 -17.28
N GLY A 59 6.39 11.97 -17.78
CA GLY A 59 6.94 13.19 -17.19
C GLY A 59 8.29 13.65 -17.77
N ILE A 60 8.87 12.92 -18.73
CA ILE A 60 10.11 13.30 -19.44
C ILE A 60 10.05 12.99 -20.95
N SER A 61 10.70 13.83 -21.76
CA SER A 61 10.65 13.77 -23.23
C SER A 61 11.75 12.91 -23.87
N SER A 62 12.22 11.87 -23.20
CA SER A 62 13.38 11.09 -23.64
C SER A 62 13.08 9.60 -23.66
N SER A 63 13.07 9.02 -24.87
CA SER A 63 12.85 7.60 -25.12
C SER A 63 13.96 6.65 -24.62
N HIS A 64 14.98 7.17 -23.93
CA HIS A 64 16.19 6.41 -23.55
C HIS A 64 16.70 6.72 -22.14
N VAL A 65 15.85 7.28 -21.26
CA VAL A 65 16.27 7.54 -19.87
C VAL A 65 16.10 6.28 -19.04
N ASN A 66 17.24 5.66 -18.75
CA ASN A 66 17.33 4.50 -17.88
C ASN A 66 17.62 4.96 -16.45
N ILE A 67 16.60 4.89 -15.59
CA ILE A 67 16.65 5.35 -14.21
C ILE A 67 16.95 4.16 -13.33
N THR A 68 17.86 4.30 -12.37
CA THR A 68 18.07 3.25 -11.37
C THR A 68 16.89 3.23 -10.42
N VAL A 69 16.21 2.08 -10.35
CA VAL A 69 15.05 1.87 -9.49
C VAL A 69 15.32 0.73 -8.53
N PHE A 70 14.59 0.77 -7.42
CA PHE A 70 14.69 -0.19 -6.31
C PHE A 70 16.14 -0.40 -5.82
N ASP A 71 16.98 0.63 -5.91
CA ASP A 71 18.39 0.63 -5.50
C ASP A 71 19.18 -0.59 -6.04
N GLN A 72 18.85 -1.03 -7.25
CA GLN A 72 19.38 -2.29 -7.78
C GLN A 72 19.77 -2.17 -9.25
N ALA A 73 18.82 -1.84 -10.12
CA ALA A 73 19.02 -1.90 -11.56
C ALA A 73 18.25 -0.79 -12.26
N ARG A 74 18.60 -0.57 -13.53
CA ARG A 74 17.90 0.37 -14.39
C ARG A 74 16.49 -0.13 -14.71
N THR A 75 15.58 0.77 -15.03
CA THR A 75 14.19 0.47 -15.44
C THR A 75 14.10 -0.59 -16.54
N ASP A 76 14.97 -0.53 -17.55
CA ASP A 76 15.02 -1.47 -18.66
C ASP A 76 15.38 -2.91 -18.24
N CYS A 77 16.06 -3.08 -17.11
CA CYS A 77 16.38 -4.41 -16.57
C CYS A 77 15.18 -5.14 -15.96
N PHE A 78 14.10 -4.41 -15.65
CA PHE A 78 12.89 -5.01 -15.10
C PHE A 78 11.96 -5.52 -16.19
N GLU A 79 12.07 -5.05 -17.43
CA GLU A 79 11.33 -5.63 -18.55
C GLU A 79 11.78 -7.08 -18.81
N GLY A 80 10.83 -7.98 -18.94
CA GLY A 80 11.05 -9.43 -19.00
C GLY A 80 11.32 -10.09 -17.65
N SER A 81 11.53 -9.35 -16.55
CA SER A 81 11.76 -9.95 -15.22
C SER A 81 10.56 -10.79 -14.78
N THR A 82 10.85 -11.88 -14.05
CA THR A 82 9.82 -12.81 -13.56
C THR A 82 9.59 -12.59 -12.07
N TRP A 83 8.32 -12.66 -11.65
CA TRP A 83 7.91 -12.39 -10.27
C TRP A 83 7.00 -13.50 -9.78
N HIS A 84 7.24 -13.96 -8.56
CA HIS A 84 6.42 -14.96 -7.88
C HIS A 84 5.85 -14.35 -6.60
N LEU A 85 4.52 -14.16 -6.55
CA LEU A 85 3.83 -13.50 -5.44
C LEU A 85 2.96 -14.50 -4.67
N VAL A 86 3.29 -14.70 -3.38
CA VAL A 86 2.57 -15.58 -2.45
C VAL A 86 1.89 -14.77 -1.35
N GLN A 87 0.56 -14.69 -1.43
CA GLN A 87 -0.27 -13.92 -0.50
C GLN A 87 -0.18 -14.43 0.96
N ASN A 88 -0.36 -15.74 1.19
CA ASN A 88 -0.62 -16.28 2.53
C ASN A 88 0.44 -15.92 3.60
N ASN A 89 1.71 -15.80 3.19
CA ASN A 89 2.82 -15.47 4.09
C ASN A 89 3.46 -14.11 3.75
N ALA A 90 2.80 -13.29 2.91
CA ALA A 90 3.32 -12.03 2.41
C ALA A 90 4.71 -12.19 1.77
N THR A 91 4.98 -13.32 1.11
CA THR A 91 6.31 -13.66 0.54
C THR A 91 6.29 -13.58 -0.96
N GLY A 92 7.45 -13.34 -1.55
CA GLY A 92 7.64 -13.51 -2.97
C GLY A 92 9.11 -13.54 -3.34
N ASN A 93 9.36 -13.56 -4.64
CA ASN A 93 10.66 -13.26 -5.21
C ASN A 93 10.47 -12.65 -6.59
N TYR A 94 11.51 -11.99 -7.08
CA TYR A 94 11.63 -11.64 -8.49
C TYR A 94 13.01 -11.99 -9.00
N THR A 95 13.12 -12.26 -10.28
CA THR A 95 14.37 -12.57 -10.97
C THR A 95 14.58 -11.59 -12.12
N LEU A 96 15.69 -10.87 -12.06
CA LEU A 96 16.22 -10.15 -13.21
C LEU A 96 16.94 -11.15 -14.11
N ASN A 97 16.62 -11.19 -15.40
CA ASN A 97 17.08 -12.25 -16.29
C ASN A 97 18.46 -11.99 -16.92
N GLY A 98 19.10 -10.87 -16.60
CA GLY A 98 20.37 -10.45 -17.19
C GLY A 98 20.30 -9.94 -18.63
N GLY A 99 21.47 -9.76 -19.26
CA GLY A 99 21.62 -9.21 -20.62
C GLY A 99 21.95 -7.72 -20.66
N ALA A 100 22.63 -7.22 -21.70
CA ALA A 100 22.94 -5.81 -21.96
C ALA A 100 23.52 -4.94 -20.80
N ASN A 101 23.95 -5.54 -19.69
CA ASN A 101 24.40 -4.96 -18.40
C ASN A 101 23.41 -5.04 -17.21
N CYS A 102 22.32 -5.80 -17.33
CA CYS A 102 21.41 -6.08 -16.24
C CYS A 102 21.93 -7.21 -15.34
N PRO A 103 21.69 -7.15 -14.01
CA PRO A 103 21.97 -8.26 -13.11
C PRO A 103 21.19 -9.51 -13.51
N ASN A 104 21.79 -10.67 -13.25
CA ASN A 104 21.11 -11.95 -13.30
C ASN A 104 21.02 -12.51 -11.87
N GLU A 105 19.97 -12.13 -11.16
CA GLU A 105 19.83 -12.45 -9.75
C GLU A 105 18.36 -12.58 -9.33
N THR A 106 18.11 -13.47 -8.37
CA THR A 106 16.81 -13.65 -7.74
C THR A 106 16.81 -12.96 -6.37
N THR A 107 15.89 -12.02 -6.20
CA THR A 107 15.71 -11.27 -4.95
C THR A 107 14.47 -11.75 -4.23
N LYS A 108 14.63 -12.18 -2.97
CA LYS A 108 13.48 -12.52 -2.10
C LYS A 108 12.80 -11.24 -1.62
N ILE A 109 11.48 -11.24 -1.55
CA ILE A 109 10.71 -10.11 -1.06
C ILE A 109 9.69 -10.50 0.00
N LYS A 110 9.35 -9.52 0.85
CA LYS A 110 8.06 -9.47 1.53
C LYS A 110 7.18 -8.43 0.86
N TRP A 111 5.91 -8.73 0.65
CA TRP A 111 4.97 -7.81 0.01
C TRP A 111 3.60 -7.83 0.69
N PHE A 112 2.89 -6.71 0.60
CA PHE A 112 1.52 -6.56 1.11
C PHE A 112 0.83 -5.41 0.37
N MET A 113 -0.49 -5.32 0.51
CA MET A 113 -1.24 -4.18 0.00
C MET A 113 -1.83 -3.32 1.10
N THR A 114 -1.96 -2.02 0.82
CA THR A 114 -2.74 -1.09 1.63
C THR A 114 -3.75 -0.36 0.77
N GLU A 115 -4.78 0.18 1.40
CA GLU A 115 -5.72 1.09 0.77
C GLU A 115 -5.67 2.42 1.50
N ASN A 116 -5.71 3.52 0.74
CA ASN A 116 -5.80 4.87 1.26
C ASN A 116 -6.66 5.71 0.32
N ASN A 117 -7.76 6.27 0.82
CA ASN A 117 -8.68 7.14 0.07
C ASN A 117 -9.19 6.54 -1.26
N GLY A 118 -9.48 5.25 -1.26
CA GLY A 118 -9.96 4.49 -2.41
C GLY A 118 -8.86 4.01 -3.36
N GLN A 119 -7.59 4.34 -3.09
CA GLN A 119 -6.45 3.92 -3.91
C GLN A 119 -5.70 2.76 -3.25
N PHE A 120 -5.34 1.76 -4.05
CA PHE A 120 -4.55 0.62 -3.59
C PHE A 120 -3.06 0.85 -3.83
N TYR A 121 -2.26 0.39 -2.89
CA TYR A 121 -0.81 0.47 -2.96
C TYR A 121 -0.20 -0.91 -2.73
N PHE A 122 0.71 -1.29 -3.61
CA PHE A 122 1.56 -2.46 -3.46
C PHE A 122 2.85 -2.04 -2.76
N HIS A 123 3.15 -2.72 -1.67
CA HIS A 123 4.36 -2.51 -0.90
C HIS A 123 5.24 -3.74 -1.01
N PHE A 124 6.54 -3.55 -1.21
CA PHE A 124 7.49 -4.65 -1.02
C PHE A 124 8.80 -4.21 -0.37
N LYS A 125 9.47 -5.19 0.23
CA LYS A 125 10.80 -5.07 0.82
C LYS A 125 11.68 -6.19 0.33
N LYS A 126 12.91 -5.87 -0.06
CA LYS A 126 13.95 -6.86 -0.38
C LYS A 126 14.42 -7.52 0.92
N ILE A 127 14.59 -8.84 0.90
CA ILE A 127 15.06 -9.61 2.06
C ILE A 127 16.46 -10.11 1.75
N TYR A 128 17.45 -9.47 2.38
CA TYR A 128 18.85 -9.85 2.26
C TYR A 128 19.17 -11.11 3.07
N GLU A 129 20.23 -11.80 2.67
CA GLU A 129 20.68 -13.01 3.36
C GLU A 129 21.07 -12.68 4.82
N GLY A 130 20.59 -13.50 5.75
CA GLY A 130 20.83 -13.31 7.19
C GLY A 130 19.97 -12.23 7.85
N GLU A 131 19.22 -11.42 7.09
CA GLU A 131 18.36 -10.38 7.65
C GLU A 131 16.95 -10.88 7.97
N ARG A 132 16.44 -10.49 9.14
CA ARG A 132 15.05 -10.74 9.52
C ARG A 132 14.18 -9.66 8.87
N PRO A 133 13.01 -9.99 8.29
CA PRO A 133 12.16 -9.01 7.63
C PRO A 133 11.80 -7.77 8.45
N LYS A 134 11.65 -7.93 9.78
CA LYS A 134 11.37 -6.83 10.71
C LYS A 134 12.50 -5.81 10.86
N ASN A 135 13.72 -6.18 10.47
CA ASN A 135 14.90 -5.32 10.54
C ASN A 135 15.13 -4.58 9.21
N VAL A 136 14.45 -4.97 8.13
CA VAL A 136 14.52 -4.29 6.84
C VAL A 136 13.65 -3.03 6.91
N VAL A 137 14.30 -1.87 7.01
CA VAL A 137 13.63 -0.57 7.06
C VAL A 137 13.26 -0.06 5.67
N ASP A 138 14.03 -0.43 4.65
CA ASP A 138 13.81 0.02 3.28
C ASP A 138 12.66 -0.75 2.62
N GLY A 139 11.77 -0.01 1.97
CA GLY A 139 10.62 -0.57 1.29
C GLY A 139 10.18 0.35 0.15
N TYR A 140 9.53 -0.27 -0.82
CA TYR A 140 9.03 0.40 -2.01
C TYR A 140 7.52 0.36 -1.99
N GLN A 141 6.92 1.50 -2.29
CA GLN A 141 5.48 1.67 -2.42
C GLN A 141 5.17 2.07 -3.85
N MET A 142 4.23 1.38 -4.48
CA MET A 142 3.71 1.72 -5.80
C MET A 142 2.19 1.75 -5.77
N ARG A 143 1.58 2.64 -6.53
CA ARG A 143 0.13 2.67 -6.71
C ARG A 143 -0.29 1.56 -7.67
N VAL A 144 -1.36 0.85 -7.33
CA VAL A 144 -1.99 -0.12 -8.25
C VAL A 144 -2.99 0.64 -9.10
N THR A 145 -2.68 0.84 -10.38
CA THR A 145 -3.55 1.61 -11.30
C THR A 145 -4.54 0.72 -12.05
N SER A 146 -4.25 -0.58 -12.15
CA SER A 146 -5.14 -1.60 -12.71
C SER A 146 -4.83 -2.96 -12.09
N ASN A 147 -5.85 -3.78 -11.86
CA ASN A 147 -5.73 -5.17 -11.44
C ASN A 147 -6.93 -5.97 -11.94
N THR A 148 -6.72 -6.83 -12.93
CA THR A 148 -7.76 -7.68 -13.52
C THR A 148 -7.66 -9.14 -13.05
N GLY A 149 -6.62 -9.48 -12.29
CA GLY A 149 -6.28 -10.86 -11.91
C GLY A 149 -5.52 -11.66 -12.97
N SER A 150 -5.51 -11.22 -14.24
CA SER A 150 -4.65 -11.72 -15.32
C SER A 150 -3.55 -10.73 -15.71
N SER A 151 -3.74 -9.45 -15.39
CA SER A 151 -2.76 -8.38 -15.55
C SER A 151 -2.93 -7.36 -14.41
N PHE A 152 -1.85 -6.70 -14.04
CA PHE A 152 -1.90 -5.52 -13.18
C PHE A 152 -0.82 -4.51 -13.56
N ILE A 153 -1.05 -3.24 -13.21
CA ILE A 153 -0.10 -2.16 -13.47
C ILE A 153 0.26 -1.50 -12.15
N LEU A 154 1.57 -1.42 -11.90
CA LEU A 154 2.13 -0.67 -10.77
C LEU A 154 2.72 0.64 -11.26
N GLU A 155 2.44 1.72 -10.54
CA GLU A 155 2.99 3.04 -10.78
C GLU A 155 3.89 3.46 -9.63
N GLN A 156 5.14 3.80 -9.96
CA GLN A 156 6.11 4.37 -9.04
C GLN A 156 6.32 5.85 -9.37
N GLU A 157 6.01 6.71 -8.42
CA GLU A 157 6.33 8.15 -8.51
C GLU A 157 7.77 8.36 -8.04
N LEU A 158 8.58 9.03 -8.86
CA LEU A 158 9.99 9.32 -8.60
C LEU A 158 10.31 10.79 -8.89
N ASN A 159 11.43 11.27 -8.37
CA ASN A 159 12.03 12.54 -8.77
C ASN A 159 13.32 12.28 -9.54
N PHE A 160 13.36 12.68 -10.80
CA PHE A 160 14.53 12.56 -11.67
C PHE A 160 14.97 13.94 -12.15
N GLU A 161 16.21 14.33 -11.84
CA GLU A 161 16.76 15.66 -12.17
C GLU A 161 15.86 16.83 -11.71
N GLY A 162 15.22 16.68 -10.54
CA GLY A 162 14.33 17.69 -9.98
C GLY A 162 12.94 17.76 -10.63
N LYS A 163 12.61 16.83 -11.54
CA LYS A 163 11.29 16.71 -12.15
C LYS A 163 10.55 15.48 -11.60
N PRO A 164 9.26 15.62 -11.25
CA PRO A 164 8.44 14.46 -10.92
C PRO A 164 8.19 13.65 -12.19
N ILE A 165 8.35 12.33 -12.07
CA ILE A 165 8.09 11.36 -13.13
C ILE A 165 7.30 10.18 -12.56
N SER A 166 6.63 9.45 -13.44
CA SER A 166 5.97 8.19 -13.09
C SER A 166 6.56 7.05 -13.93
N VAL A 167 6.95 5.96 -13.28
CA VAL A 167 7.35 4.70 -13.94
C VAL A 167 6.21 3.70 -13.79
N TYR A 168 5.75 3.14 -14.91
CA TYR A 168 4.70 2.15 -14.96
C TYR A 168 5.29 0.78 -15.28
N TYR A 169 4.89 -0.22 -14.51
CA TYR A 169 5.28 -1.62 -14.69
C TYR A 169 4.04 -2.43 -15.04
N THR A 170 3.98 -2.98 -16.24
CA THR A 170 2.87 -3.83 -16.66
C THR A 170 3.21 -5.29 -16.42
N PHE A 171 2.48 -5.92 -15.50
CA PHE A 171 2.60 -7.33 -15.19
C PHE A 171 1.55 -8.13 -15.94
N ASN A 172 1.97 -9.23 -16.55
CA ASN A 172 1.09 -10.22 -17.13
C ASN A 172 1.33 -11.58 -16.49
N LYS A 173 0.24 -12.30 -16.24
CA LYS A 173 0.29 -13.60 -15.59
C LYS A 173 0.88 -14.64 -16.54
N ASN A 174 1.72 -15.51 -15.99
CA ASN A 174 2.26 -16.66 -16.70
C ASN A 174 1.26 -17.81 -16.80
#